data_AF-A0AAU5A812-F1
#
_entry.id   AF-A0AAU5A812-F1
#
_cell.length_a   1.000
_cell.length_b   1.000
_cell.length_c   1.000
_cell.angle_alpha   90.00
_cell.angle_beta   90.00
_cell.angle_gamma   90.00
#
_symmetry.space_group_name_H-M   'P 1'
#
loop_
_entity.id
_entity.type
_entity.pdbx_description
1 polymer ?
#
loop_
_entity_poly.entity_id
_entity_poly.type
_entity_poly.pdbx_seq_one_letter_code
_entity_poly.pdbx_strand_id
1 'polypeptide(L)'
;MTTPQSIEPQYTLLTSVARLDELRVRESLAGAGSDEEALDRGELLELLALSEVVARKAAYGRQLSVRAARRAGASWSQIGAALGTSKQAAWEAHNRWIDEQAAAHGRPGQMGFDEGDVAEARAIAGEPDGA
;
A
#
# COMPACT_ATOMS: atom_id res chain seq x y z
N MET A 1 -6.95 21.43 -4.10
CA MET A 1 -7.71 20.35 -4.76
C MET A 1 -7.50 19.09 -3.95
N THR A 2 -8.56 18.37 -3.59
CA THR A 2 -8.44 17.12 -2.84
C THR A 2 -7.89 16.03 -3.75
N THR A 3 -6.61 15.70 -3.57
CA THR A 3 -5.90 14.64 -4.31
C THR A 3 -5.17 13.74 -3.33
N PRO A 4 -4.89 12.47 -3.70
CA PRO A 4 -4.11 11.55 -2.86
C PRO A 4 -2.79 12.19 -2.38
N GLN A 5 -2.05 12.84 -3.29
CA GLN A 5 -0.77 13.47 -2.99
C GLN A 5 -0.89 14.62 -1.97
N SER A 6 -2.00 15.37 -1.99
CA SER A 6 -2.22 16.48 -1.06
C SER A 6 -2.58 16.02 0.36
N ILE A 7 -3.31 14.90 0.49
CA ILE A 7 -3.80 14.40 1.78
C ILE A 7 -2.83 13.39 2.42
N GLU A 8 -2.07 12.65 1.61
CA GLU A 8 -1.20 11.57 2.08
C GLU A 8 -0.19 11.97 3.18
N PRO A 9 0.40 13.18 3.17
CA PRO A 9 1.27 13.65 4.26
C PRO A 9 0.53 14.01 5.56
N GLN A 10 -0.78 14.28 5.48
CA GLN A 10 -1.59 14.74 6.60
C GLN A 10 -2.11 13.58 7.45
N TYR A 11 -2.04 12.35 6.94
CA TYR A 11 -2.61 11.18 7.58
C TYR A 11 -1.59 10.05 7.74
N THR A 12 -1.64 9.41 8.91
CA THR A 12 -1.13 8.04 9.10
C THR A 12 -2.08 7.02 8.48
N LEU A 13 -1.65 5.76 8.28
CA LEU A 13 -2.55 4.71 7.80
C LEU A 13 -3.79 4.57 8.70
N LEU A 14 -3.62 4.57 10.02
CA LEU A 14 -4.72 4.47 10.99
C LEU A 14 -5.73 5.60 10.80
N THR A 15 -5.26 6.84 10.76
CA THR A 15 -6.12 8.02 10.63
C THR A 15 -6.77 8.10 9.25
N SER A 16 -6.10 7.64 8.18
CA SER A 16 -6.69 7.54 6.84
C SER A 16 -7.84 6.54 6.80
N VAL A 17 -7.66 5.35 7.42
CA VAL A 17 -8.71 4.33 7.47
C VAL A 17 -9.90 4.80 8.31
N ALA A 18 -9.65 5.43 9.46
CA ALA A 18 -10.72 5.95 10.30
C ALA A 18 -11.59 6.98 9.57
N ARG A 19 -10.97 7.96 8.88
CA ARG A 19 -11.70 8.97 8.10
C ARG A 19 -12.42 8.35 6.91
N LEU A 20 -11.79 7.38 6.25
CA LEU A 20 -12.39 6.66 5.13
C LEU A 20 -13.65 5.91 5.56
N ASP A 21 -13.60 5.22 6.70
CA ASP A 21 -14.71 4.46 7.27
C ASP A 21 -15.88 5.39 7.64
N GLU A 22 -15.60 6.53 8.29
CA GLU A 22 -16.59 7.56 8.63
C GLU A 22 -17.37 8.03 7.39
N LEU A 23 -16.66 8.40 6.32
CA LEU A 23 -17.30 8.86 5.09
C LEU A 23 -18.08 7.75 4.38
N ARG A 24 -17.58 6.50 4.40
CA ARG A 24 -18.28 5.34 3.82
C ARG A 24 -19.56 4.99 4.55
N VAL A 25 -19.57 5.09 5.87
CA VAL A 25 -20.77 4.88 6.68
C VAL A 25 -21.82 5.94 6.33
N ARG A 26 -21.43 7.21 6.24
CA ARG A 26 -22.34 8.30 5.82
C ARG A 26 -22.86 8.09 4.39
N GLU A 27 -21.98 7.74 3.43
CA GLU A 27 -22.37 7.45 2.04
C GLU A 27 -23.41 6.31 1.98
N SER A 28 -23.20 5.23 2.73
CA SER A 28 -24.12 4.09 2.76
C SER A 28 -25.47 4.43 3.40
N LEU A 29 -25.51 5.31 4.40
CA LEU A 29 -26.74 5.72 5.09
C LEU A 29 -27.53 6.76 4.29
N ALA A 30 -26.85 7.62 3.52
CA ALA A 30 -27.48 8.58 2.63
C ALA A 30 -28.39 7.91 1.58
N GLY A 31 -28.05 6.69 1.14
CA GLY A 31 -28.92 5.89 0.26
C GLY A 31 -30.26 5.46 0.88
N ALA A 32 -30.44 5.65 2.19
CA ALA A 32 -31.65 5.32 2.96
C ALA A 32 -32.28 6.54 3.68
N GLY A 33 -31.70 7.74 3.53
CA GLY A 33 -32.05 8.96 4.28
C GLY A 33 -32.43 10.15 3.40
N SER A 34 -32.34 11.37 3.95
CA SER A 34 -32.67 12.62 3.25
C SER A 34 -31.44 13.23 2.54
N ASP A 35 -31.66 14.08 1.54
CA ASP A 35 -30.57 14.76 0.77
C ASP A 35 -29.59 15.56 1.66
N GLU A 36 -30.00 15.96 2.87
CA GLU A 36 -29.15 16.69 3.83
C GLU A 36 -28.06 15.81 4.48
N GLU A 37 -28.20 14.49 4.42
CA GLU A 37 -27.24 13.51 4.95
C GLU A 37 -26.28 12.99 3.88
N ALA A 38 -26.53 13.33 2.60
CA ALA A 38 -25.69 12.96 1.48
C ALA A 38 -24.32 13.64 1.53
N LEU A 39 -23.29 12.90 1.12
CA LEU A 39 -21.95 13.46 1.00
C LEU A 39 -21.92 14.56 -0.05
N ASP A 40 -21.26 15.67 0.26
CA ASP A 40 -21.03 16.71 -0.73
C ASP A 40 -19.93 16.30 -1.74
N ARG A 41 -19.79 17.08 -2.82
CA ARG A 41 -18.77 16.84 -3.85
C ARG A 41 -17.34 16.79 -3.27
N GLY A 42 -17.03 17.63 -2.29
CA GLY A 42 -15.73 17.65 -1.64
C GLY A 42 -15.47 16.37 -0.84
N GLU A 43 -16.46 15.90 -0.10
CA GLU A 43 -16.41 14.67 0.67
C GLU A 43 -16.29 13.43 -0.22
N LEU A 44 -16.99 13.38 -1.36
CA LEU A 44 -16.83 12.30 -2.34
C LEU A 44 -15.42 12.26 -2.95
N LEU A 45 -14.84 13.43 -3.26
CA LEU A 45 -13.46 13.50 -3.73
C LEU A 45 -12.47 13.13 -2.62
N GLU A 46 -12.75 13.49 -1.36
CA GLU A 46 -11.98 13.08 -0.19
C GLU A 46 -12.02 11.55 -0.02
N LEU A 47 -13.20 10.92 -0.12
CA LEU A 47 -13.38 9.47 -0.05
C LEU A 47 -12.52 8.73 -1.09
N LEU A 48 -12.52 9.21 -2.33
CA LEU A 48 -11.69 8.65 -3.41
C LEU A 48 -10.21 8.81 -3.11
N ALA A 49 -9.79 10.02 -2.70
CA ALA A 49 -8.40 10.29 -2.38
C ALA A 49 -7.91 9.43 -1.19
N LEU A 50 -8.72 9.29 -0.14
CA LEU A 50 -8.42 8.46 1.02
C LEU A 50 -8.32 6.98 0.67
N SER A 51 -9.22 6.48 -0.19
CA SER A 51 -9.17 5.08 -0.66
C SER A 51 -7.84 4.77 -1.35
N GLU A 52 -7.36 5.69 -2.20
CA GLU A 52 -6.06 5.57 -2.86
C GLU A 52 -4.90 5.65 -1.87
N VAL A 53 -4.94 6.56 -0.89
CA VAL A 53 -3.90 6.67 0.14
C VAL A 53 -3.82 5.43 1.02
N VAL A 54 -4.95 4.87 1.43
CA VAL A 54 -5.00 3.60 2.17
C VAL A 54 -4.41 2.48 1.33
N ALA A 55 -4.77 2.38 0.04
CA ALA A 55 -4.23 1.37 -0.86
C ALA A 55 -2.70 1.48 -0.98
N ARG A 56 -2.15 2.68 -1.19
CA ARG A 56 -0.69 2.92 -1.28
C ARG A 56 0.04 2.55 -0.01
N LYS A 57 -0.42 3.05 1.15
CA LYS A 57 0.21 2.79 2.44
C LYS A 57 0.14 1.29 2.79
N ALA A 58 -0.99 0.63 2.52
CA ALA A 58 -1.14 -0.82 2.72
C ALA A 58 -0.24 -1.64 1.77
N ALA A 59 -0.13 -1.24 0.50
CA ALA A 59 0.76 -1.89 -0.46
C ALA A 59 2.23 -1.75 -0.05
N TYR A 60 2.66 -0.56 0.40
CA TYR A 60 4.00 -0.34 0.93
C TYR A 60 4.28 -1.19 2.17
N GLY A 61 3.38 -1.16 3.17
CA GLY A 61 3.51 -1.97 4.38
C GLY A 61 3.55 -3.47 4.11
N ARG A 62 2.78 -3.96 3.12
CA ARG A 62 2.84 -5.36 2.66
C ARG A 62 4.24 -5.75 2.20
N GLN A 63 4.92 -4.92 1.43
CA GLN A 63 6.24 -5.24 0.89
C GLN A 63 7.33 -5.23 1.97
N LEU A 64 7.21 -4.35 2.98
CA LEU A 64 8.04 -4.41 4.18
C LEU A 64 7.84 -5.72 4.94
N SER A 65 6.59 -6.15 5.11
CA SER A 65 6.26 -7.44 5.73
C SER A 65 6.75 -8.64 4.92
N VAL A 66 6.70 -8.58 3.58
CA VAL A 66 7.28 -9.62 2.70
C VAL A 66 8.79 -9.72 2.92
N ARG A 67 9.53 -8.60 2.94
CA ARG A 67 10.97 -8.60 3.24
C ARG A 67 11.26 -9.17 4.64
N ALA A 68 10.46 -8.81 5.63
CA ALA A 68 10.58 -9.35 6.99
C ALA A 68 10.30 -10.87 7.04
N ALA A 69 9.27 -11.34 6.35
CA ALA A 69 8.96 -12.76 6.24
C ALA A 69 10.10 -13.54 5.55
N ARG A 70 10.67 -13.00 4.46
CA ARG A 70 11.85 -13.57 3.80
C ARG A 70 13.05 -13.66 4.73
N ARG A 71 13.36 -12.61 5.51
CA ARG A 71 14.41 -12.67 6.54
C ARG A 71 14.15 -13.71 7.62
N ALA A 72 12.88 -13.94 7.97
CA ALA A 72 12.47 -14.97 8.91
C ALA A 72 12.47 -16.38 8.31
N GLY A 73 12.84 -16.55 7.03
CA GLY A 73 12.94 -17.84 6.36
C GLY A 73 11.66 -18.32 5.68
N ALA A 74 10.62 -17.49 5.56
CA ALA A 74 9.39 -17.87 4.86
C ALA A 74 9.65 -18.06 3.36
N SER A 75 9.14 -19.16 2.79
CA SER A 75 9.28 -19.48 1.37
C SER A 75 8.34 -18.61 0.50
N TRP A 76 8.62 -18.48 -0.80
CA TRP A 76 7.75 -17.73 -1.70
C TRP A 76 6.37 -18.35 -1.86
N SER A 77 6.28 -19.67 -1.70
CA SER A 77 5.01 -20.40 -1.65
C SER A 77 4.19 -20.03 -0.42
N GLN A 78 4.81 -19.94 0.76
CA GLN A 78 4.13 -19.51 1.99
C GLN A 78 3.66 -18.05 1.90
N ILE A 79 4.51 -17.17 1.35
CA ILE A 79 4.16 -15.76 1.14
C ILE A 79 3.03 -15.64 0.12
N GLY A 80 3.10 -16.34 -1.02
CA GLY A 80 2.04 -16.36 -2.01
C GLY A 80 0.69 -16.78 -1.42
N ALA A 81 0.69 -17.89 -0.66
CA ALA A 81 -0.51 -18.37 0.02
C ALA A 81 -1.08 -17.33 1.01
N ALA A 82 -0.25 -16.70 1.83
CA ALA A 82 -0.68 -15.66 2.77
C ALA A 82 -1.25 -14.42 2.07
N LEU A 83 -0.79 -14.12 0.86
CA LEU A 83 -1.27 -13.00 0.04
C LEU A 83 -2.46 -13.37 -0.86
N GLY A 84 -2.85 -14.65 -0.92
CA GLY A 84 -3.88 -15.14 -1.84
C GLY A 84 -3.46 -15.08 -3.32
N THR A 85 -2.17 -15.28 -3.62
CA THR A 85 -1.61 -15.23 -4.97
C THR A 85 -0.61 -16.36 -5.22
N SER A 86 -0.08 -16.49 -6.43
CA SER A 86 0.94 -17.50 -6.74
C SER A 86 2.30 -17.12 -6.18
N LYS A 87 3.18 -18.10 -5.92
CA LYS A 87 4.57 -17.85 -5.51
C LYS A 87 5.32 -16.92 -6.48
N GLN A 88 5.09 -17.12 -7.79
CA GLN A 88 5.69 -16.33 -8.85
C GLN A 88 5.19 -14.89 -8.81
N ALA A 89 3.87 -14.68 -8.69
CA ALA A 89 3.30 -13.34 -8.62
C ALA A 89 3.78 -12.57 -7.38
N ALA A 90 3.91 -13.25 -6.23
CA ALA A 90 4.47 -12.65 -5.03
C ALA A 90 5.93 -12.23 -5.20
N TRP A 91 6.77 -13.11 -5.76
CA TRP A 91 8.18 -12.84 -6.04
C TRP A 91 8.35 -11.67 -7.02
N GLU A 92 7.63 -11.66 -8.14
CA GLU A 92 7.70 -10.58 -9.12
C GLU A 92 7.21 -9.25 -8.56
N ALA A 93 6.12 -9.26 -7.78
CA ALA A 93 5.62 -8.05 -7.14
C ALA A 93 6.62 -7.47 -6.15
N HIS A 94 7.34 -8.31 -5.42
CA HIS A 94 8.39 -7.85 -4.52
C HIS A 94 9.60 -7.28 -5.25
N ASN A 95 10.06 -7.93 -6.33
CA ASN A 95 11.16 -7.41 -7.14
C ASN A 95 10.84 -6.08 -7.80
N ARG A 96 9.62 -5.93 -8.36
CA ARG A 96 9.17 -4.63 -8.87
C ARG A 96 9.17 -3.55 -7.80
N TRP A 97 8.75 -3.88 -6.58
CA TRP A 97 8.81 -2.93 -5.47
C TRP A 97 10.25 -2.52 -5.12
N ILE A 98 11.23 -3.45 -5.14
CA ILE A 98 12.64 -3.13 -4.96
C ILE A 98 13.11 -2.14 -6.05
N ASP A 99 12.75 -2.38 -7.30
CA ASP A 99 13.10 -1.49 -8.42
C ASP A 99 12.46 -0.11 -8.27
N GLU A 100 11.21 -0.04 -7.77
CA GLU A 100 10.53 1.22 -7.43
C GLU A 100 11.24 1.96 -6.28
N GLN A 101 11.73 1.25 -5.25
CA GLN A 101 12.51 1.86 -4.17
C GLN A 101 13.85 2.42 -4.69
N ALA A 102 14.50 1.70 -5.62
CA ALA A 102 15.71 2.19 -6.27
C ALA A 102 15.44 3.48 -7.07
N ALA A 103 14.36 3.51 -7.85
CA ALA A 103 13.96 4.68 -8.63
C ALA A 103 13.54 5.89 -7.79
N ALA A 104 13.11 5.65 -6.54
CA ALA A 104 12.75 6.68 -5.57
C ALA A 104 13.97 7.27 -4.83
N HIS A 105 15.13 6.63 -4.90
CA HIS A 105 16.33 7.07 -4.18
C HIS A 105 16.76 8.48 -4.61
N GLY A 106 17.11 9.32 -3.63
CA GLY A 106 17.50 10.71 -3.85
C GLY A 106 16.34 11.68 -4.15
N ARG A 107 15.08 11.22 -4.20
CA ARG A 107 13.92 12.11 -4.38
C ARG A 107 13.54 12.77 -3.04
N PRO A 108 13.33 14.09 -3.00
CA PRO A 108 12.90 14.77 -1.78
C PRO A 108 11.61 14.17 -1.21
N GLY A 109 11.62 13.83 0.08
CA GLY A 109 10.47 13.29 0.80
C GLY A 109 10.14 11.82 0.55
N GLN A 110 11.01 11.07 -0.14
CA GLN A 110 10.87 9.62 -0.33
C GLN A 110 12.06 8.88 0.28
N MET A 111 11.79 7.85 1.09
CA MET A 111 12.83 6.88 1.47
C MET A 111 12.96 5.85 0.36
N GLY A 112 13.91 6.05 -0.55
CA GLY A 112 14.29 5.07 -1.56
C GLY A 112 15.57 4.33 -1.19
N PHE A 113 15.82 3.20 -1.83
CA PHE A 113 16.97 2.33 -1.58
C PHE A 113 18.18 2.77 -2.39
N ASP A 114 19.32 2.93 -1.72
CA ASP A 114 20.60 3.06 -2.44
C ASP A 114 21.02 1.72 -3.09
N GLU A 115 22.15 1.71 -3.80
CA GLU A 115 22.64 0.49 -4.45
C GLU A 115 22.90 -0.66 -3.46
N GLY A 116 23.34 -0.34 -2.24
CA GLY A 116 23.59 -1.32 -1.18
C GLY A 116 22.29 -1.91 -0.63
N ASP A 117 21.30 -1.05 -0.35
CA ASP A 117 19.97 -1.45 0.08
C ASP A 117 19.28 -2.35 -0.96
N VAL A 118 19.41 -2.04 -2.25
CA VAL A 118 18.87 -2.86 -3.35
C VAL A 118 19.55 -4.23 -3.38
N ALA A 119 20.88 -4.27 -3.28
CA ALA A 119 21.61 -5.53 -3.26
C ALA A 119 21.22 -6.41 -2.07
N GLU A 120 21.09 -5.82 -0.87
CA GLU A 120 20.62 -6.53 0.32
C GLU A 120 19.19 -7.04 0.14
N ALA A 121 18.28 -6.19 -0.35
CA ALA A 121 16.88 -6.56 -0.57
C ALA A 121 16.74 -7.71 -1.59
N ARG A 122 17.52 -7.69 -2.67
CA ARG A 122 17.56 -8.77 -3.67
C ARG A 122 18.14 -10.06 -3.10
N ALA A 123 19.17 -9.98 -2.27
CA ALA A 123 19.74 -11.15 -1.59
C ALA A 123 18.72 -11.79 -0.62
N ILE A 124 17.97 -10.98 0.13
CA ILE A 124 16.87 -11.45 0.99
C ILE A 124 15.74 -12.06 0.16
N ALA A 125 15.37 -11.43 -0.96
CA ALA A 125 14.35 -11.94 -1.85
C ALA A 125 14.72 -13.33 -2.36
N GLY A 126 15.93 -13.48 -2.91
CA GLY A 126 16.41 -14.72 -3.50
C GLY A 126 15.55 -15.18 -4.68
N GLU A 127 15.79 -16.42 -5.13
CA GLU A 127 15.02 -17.06 -6.19
C GLU A 127 13.64 -17.54 -5.69
N PRO A 128 12.62 -17.65 -6.57
CA PRO A 128 11.39 -18.34 -6.23
C PRO A 128 11.69 -19.81 -5.88
N ASP A 129 10.94 -20.38 -4.93
CA ASP A 129 11.11 -21.79 -4.53
C ASP A 129 11.05 -22.71 -5.76
N GLY A 130 11.89 -23.76 -5.77
CA GLY A 130 11.90 -24.79 -6.82
C GLY A 130 10.52 -25.42 -7.07
N ALA A 131 10.36 -26.02 -8.26
CA ALA A 131 9.12 -26.71 -8.65
C ALA A 131 8.84 -27.92 -7.77
#